data_AF-A0A3A4YT44-F1
#
_entry.id   AF-A0A3A4YT44-F1
#
_cell.length_a   1.000
_cell.length_b   1.000
_cell.length_c   1.000
_cell.angle_alpha   90.00
_cell.angle_beta   90.00
_cell.angle_gamma   90.00
#
_symmetry.space_group_name_H-M   'P 1'
#
loop_
_entity.id
_entity.type
_entity.pdbx_description
1 polymer ?
#
loop_
_entity_poly.entity_id
_entity_poly.type
_entity_poly.pdbx_seq_one_letter_code
_entity_poly.pdbx_strand_id
1 'polypeptide(L)'
;MILLDTNVVSEMMRPVPNSRVILWLDEQLEWDIWISAVTVAEIQLGISLLPDGSPKELLLESSAKMFNEDFQDRCLPFDCEASSVYGLIVSERNRRGHPISVEDAQIAAIALTAGLTLATRNTRDFLDITGINLLNPFD
;
A
#
# COMPACT_ATOMS: atom_id res chain seq x y z
N MET A 1 1.71 12.85 -6.66
CA MET A 1 2.03 11.42 -6.55
C MET A 1 1.63 10.85 -5.19
N ILE A 2 1.09 9.63 -5.21
CA ILE A 2 0.42 8.94 -4.10
C ILE A 2 0.91 7.49 -4.07
N LEU A 3 1.23 6.96 -2.88
CA LEU A 3 1.46 5.53 -2.65
C LEU A 3 0.16 4.91 -2.12
N LEU A 4 -0.36 3.88 -2.78
CA LEU A 4 -1.52 3.13 -2.30
C LEU A 4 -1.09 2.10 -1.28
N ASP A 5 -1.77 2.10 -0.13
CA ASP A 5 -1.69 1.05 0.86
C ASP A 5 -2.49 -0.19 0.41
N THR A 6 -2.22 -1.34 1.02
CA THR A 6 -2.80 -2.65 0.67
C THR A 6 -4.30 -2.66 0.78
N ASN A 7 -4.88 -1.97 1.77
CA ASN A 7 -6.34 -1.88 1.89
C ASN A 7 -6.99 -1.12 0.71
N VAL A 8 -6.31 -0.13 0.13
CA VAL A 8 -6.82 0.61 -1.04
C VAL A 8 -6.69 -0.24 -2.29
N VAL A 9 -5.55 -0.91 -2.49
CA VAL A 9 -5.33 -1.82 -3.63
C VAL A 9 -6.32 -2.99 -3.60
N SER A 10 -6.49 -3.62 -2.44
CA SER A 10 -7.42 -4.74 -2.28
C SER A 10 -8.88 -4.34 -2.54
N GLU A 11 -9.26 -3.08 -2.25
CA GLU A 11 -10.61 -2.59 -2.50
C GLU A 11 -10.94 -2.55 -4.00
N MET A 12 -9.97 -2.16 -4.85
CA MET A 12 -10.11 -2.20 -6.32
C MET A 12 -10.35 -3.62 -6.87
N MET A 13 -9.89 -4.64 -6.15
CA MET A 13 -10.02 -6.04 -6.57
C MET A 13 -11.34 -6.69 -6.11
N ARG A 14 -12.19 -5.97 -5.36
CA ARG A 14 -13.44 -6.53 -4.86
C ARG A 14 -14.50 -6.59 -5.96
N PRO A 15 -15.40 -7.58 -5.95
CA PRO A 15 -16.52 -7.64 -6.89
C PRO A 15 -17.44 -6.41 -6.82
N VAL A 16 -17.57 -5.82 -5.63
CA VAL A 16 -18.32 -4.59 -5.39
C VAL A 16 -17.43 -3.67 -4.54
N PRO A 17 -16.65 -2.77 -5.15
CA PRO A 17 -15.79 -1.85 -4.42
C PRO A 17 -16.58 -0.70 -3.80
N ASN A 18 -16.00 -0.05 -2.80
CA ASN A 18 -16.49 1.22 -2.27
C ASN A 18 -16.45 2.30 -3.36
N SER A 19 -17.61 2.82 -3.74
CA SER A 19 -17.74 3.79 -4.82
C SER A 19 -16.94 5.08 -4.59
N ARG A 20 -16.73 5.48 -3.34
CA ARG A 20 -15.93 6.67 -3.01
C ARG A 20 -14.45 6.48 -3.36
N VAL A 21 -13.91 5.30 -3.07
CA VAL A 21 -12.51 4.98 -3.41
C VAL A 21 -12.32 4.98 -4.92
N ILE A 22 -13.29 4.41 -5.66
CA ILE A 22 -13.26 4.41 -7.13
C ILE A 22 -13.34 5.83 -7.69
N LEU A 23 -14.30 6.64 -7.23
CA LEU A 23 -14.42 8.03 -7.68
C LEU A 23 -13.16 8.84 -7.36
N TRP A 24 -12.57 8.64 -6.18
CA TRP A 24 -11.33 9.30 -5.81
C TRP A 24 -10.15 8.88 -6.71
N LEU A 25 -10.05 7.59 -7.06
CA LEU A 25 -9.03 7.08 -7.99
C LEU A 25 -9.22 7.63 -9.41
N ASP A 26 -10.47 7.73 -9.89
CA ASP A 26 -10.82 8.28 -11.21
C ASP A 26 -10.42 9.77 -11.36
N GLU A 27 -10.26 10.49 -10.24
CA GLU A 27 -9.79 11.88 -10.22
C GLU A 27 -8.26 12.00 -10.29
N GLN A 28 -7.51 10.91 -10.15
CA GLN A 28 -6.05 10.92 -10.16
C GLN A 28 -5.49 10.69 -11.56
N LEU A 29 -4.34 11.29 -11.85
CA LEU A 29 -3.55 10.90 -13.01
C LEU A 29 -2.95 9.52 -12.77
N GLU A 30 -3.05 8.64 -13.75
CA GLU A 30 -2.51 7.28 -13.66
C GLU A 30 -1.04 7.29 -13.22
N TRP A 31 -0.20 8.12 -13.84
CA TRP A 31 1.23 8.26 -13.54
C TRP A 31 1.54 8.81 -12.14
N ASP A 32 0.55 9.35 -11.43
CA ASP A 32 0.69 9.83 -10.06
C ASP A 32 0.46 8.73 -9.01
N ILE A 33 -0.04 7.55 -9.40
CA ILE A 33 -0.35 6.46 -8.48
C ILE A 33 0.78 5.43 -8.44
N TRP A 34 1.21 5.06 -7.26
CA TRP A 34 2.29 4.12 -7.02
C TRP A 34 1.84 3.04 -6.04
N ILE A 35 2.47 1.88 -6.10
CA ILE A 35 2.33 0.79 -5.12
C ILE A 35 3.69 0.43 -4.53
N SER A 36 3.69 -0.28 -3.41
CA SER A 36 4.92 -0.81 -2.82
C SER A 36 5.06 -2.31 -3.11
N ALA A 37 6.30 -2.79 -3.19
CA ALA A 37 6.58 -4.22 -3.25
C ALA A 37 6.03 -4.99 -2.03
N VAL A 38 5.88 -4.31 -0.88
CA VAL A 38 5.26 -4.85 0.34
C VAL A 38 3.77 -5.10 0.10
N THR A 39 3.06 -4.11 -0.47
CA THR A 39 1.65 -4.25 -0.85
C THR A 39 1.44 -5.37 -1.86
N VAL A 40 2.32 -5.49 -2.85
CA VAL A 40 2.28 -6.63 -3.79
C VAL A 40 2.43 -7.95 -3.05
N ALA A 41 3.39 -8.05 -2.12
CA ALA A 41 3.61 -9.25 -1.32
C ALA A 41 2.38 -9.63 -0.47
N GLU A 42 1.74 -8.66 0.18
CA GLU A 42 0.54 -8.89 0.99
C GLU A 42 -0.65 -9.39 0.15
N ILE A 43 -0.89 -8.78 -1.02
CA ILE A 43 -1.94 -9.22 -1.94
C ILE A 43 -1.66 -10.65 -2.44
N GLN A 44 -0.43 -10.92 -2.88
CA GLN A 44 -0.04 -12.25 -3.37
C GLN A 44 -0.14 -13.31 -2.28
N LEU A 45 0.24 -12.97 -1.03
CA LEU A 45 0.06 -13.85 0.12
C LEU A 45 -1.43 -14.14 0.37
N GLY A 46 -2.28 -13.11 0.38
CA GLY A 46 -3.72 -13.26 0.57
C GLY A 46 -4.35 -14.19 -0.46
N ILE A 47 -3.98 -14.05 -1.73
CA ILE A 47 -4.45 -14.93 -2.82
C ILE A 47 -3.91 -16.35 -2.65
N SER A 48 -2.62 -16.48 -2.32
CA SER A 48 -1.96 -17.79 -2.18
C SER A 48 -2.57 -18.65 -1.07
N LEU A 49 -3.08 -18.02 -0.01
CA LEU A 49 -3.74 -18.68 1.11
C LEU A 49 -5.18 -19.16 0.81
N LEU A 50 -5.76 -18.77 -0.33
CA LEU A 50 -7.08 -19.25 -0.73
C LEU A 50 -7.04 -20.74 -1.11
N PRO A 51 -8.15 -21.49 -0.89
CA PRO A 51 -8.32 -22.82 -1.44
C PRO A 51 -8.19 -22.80 -2.96
N ASP A 52 -7.64 -23.88 -3.52
CA ASP A 52 -7.52 -24.02 -4.97
C ASP A 52 -8.89 -24.08 -5.65
N GLY A 53 -8.97 -23.50 -6.84
CA GLY A 53 -10.18 -23.42 -7.64
C GLY A 53 -10.28 -22.10 -8.39
N SER A 54 -11.33 -21.98 -9.21
CA SER A 54 -11.53 -20.85 -10.12
C SER A 54 -11.44 -19.46 -9.46
N PRO A 55 -11.95 -19.22 -8.23
CA PRO A 55 -11.81 -17.91 -7.61
C PRO A 55 -10.35 -17.49 -7.38
N LYS A 56 -9.48 -18.43 -6.98
CA LYS A 56 -8.06 -18.17 -6.77
C LYS A 56 -7.34 -17.92 -8.09
N GLU A 57 -7.62 -18.73 -9.11
CA GLU A 57 -7.06 -18.59 -10.46
C GLU A 57 -7.37 -17.22 -11.07
N LEU A 58 -8.62 -16.76 -10.95
CA LEU A 58 -9.05 -15.44 -11.42
C LEU A 58 -8.36 -14.28 -10.67
N LEU A 59 -8.12 -14.43 -9.36
CA LEU A 59 -7.39 -13.44 -8.58
C LEU A 59 -5.89 -13.42 -8.93
N LEU A 60 -5.29 -14.58 -9.19
CA LEU A 60 -3.90 -14.66 -9.66
C LEU A 60 -3.75 -13.98 -11.02
N GLU A 61 -4.66 -14.25 -11.97
CA GLU A 61 -4.63 -13.62 -13.28
C GLU A 61 -4.83 -12.10 -13.19
N SER A 62 -5.84 -11.64 -12.44
CA SER A 62 -6.12 -10.20 -12.31
C SER A 62 -5.02 -9.44 -11.56
N SER A 63 -4.45 -10.01 -10.49
CA SER A 63 -3.31 -9.40 -9.79
C SER A 63 -2.04 -9.38 -10.64
N ALA A 64 -1.77 -10.43 -11.42
CA ALA A 64 -0.63 -10.48 -12.32
C ALA A 64 -0.73 -9.39 -13.38
N LYS A 65 -1.93 -9.18 -13.96
CA LYS A 65 -2.18 -8.09 -14.90
C LYS A 65 -1.94 -6.73 -14.25
N MET A 66 -2.57 -6.49 -13.09
CA MET A 66 -2.43 -5.22 -12.37
C MET A 66 -0.96 -4.88 -12.06
N PHE A 67 -0.19 -5.83 -11.52
CA PHE A 67 1.17 -5.55 -11.08
C PHE A 67 2.20 -5.55 -12.20
N ASN A 68 2.06 -6.43 -13.21
CA ASN A 68 3.04 -6.56 -14.28
C ASN A 68 2.75 -5.69 -15.49
N GLU A 69 1.51 -5.21 -15.67
CA GLU A 69 1.16 -4.32 -16.77
C GLU A 69 0.92 -2.90 -16.24
N ASP A 70 -0.06 -2.71 -15.36
CA ASP A 70 -0.48 -1.35 -14.95
C ASP A 70 0.58 -0.68 -14.05
N PHE A 71 1.18 -1.42 -13.12
CA PHE A 71 2.13 -0.89 -12.13
C PHE A 71 3.60 -1.27 -12.35
N GLN A 72 3.95 -1.82 -13.52
CA GLN A 72 5.29 -2.37 -13.78
C GLN A 72 6.42 -1.38 -13.41
N ASP A 73 6.28 -0.13 -13.82
CA ASP A 73 7.28 0.93 -13.59
C ASP A 73 6.91 1.85 -12.40
N ARG A 74 5.87 1.49 -11.64
CA ARG A 74 5.31 2.26 -10.52
C ARG A 74 5.20 1.45 -9.23
N CYS A 75 6.05 0.43 -9.11
CA CYS A 75 6.19 -0.41 -7.91
C CYS A 75 7.51 -0.07 -7.20
N LEU A 76 7.41 0.55 -6.02
CA LEU A 76 8.58 0.96 -5.24
C LEU A 76 9.12 -0.18 -4.37
N PRO A 77 10.44 -0.42 -4.36
CA PRO A 77 11.07 -1.45 -3.54
C PRO A 77 11.21 -0.99 -2.08
N PHE A 78 11.37 -1.96 -1.17
CA PHE A 78 11.95 -1.70 0.15
C PHE A 78 13.48 -1.83 0.06
N ASP A 79 14.15 -0.71 -0.25
CA ASP A 79 15.60 -0.66 -0.50
C ASP A 79 16.43 -0.20 0.72
N CYS A 80 17.73 0.03 0.53
CA CYS A 80 18.63 0.49 1.59
C CYS A 80 18.25 1.86 2.16
N GLU A 81 17.67 2.75 1.35
CA GLU A 81 17.23 4.07 1.82
C GLU A 81 15.97 3.93 2.67
N ALA A 82 14.96 3.21 2.16
CA ALA A 82 13.74 2.92 2.91
C ALA A 82 14.04 2.16 4.20
N SER A 83 14.95 1.18 4.20
CA SER A 83 15.31 0.43 5.41
C SER A 83 15.97 1.29 6.50
N SER A 84 16.69 2.34 6.12
CA SER A 84 17.27 3.29 7.08
C SER A 84 16.18 4.13 7.74
N VAL A 85 15.20 4.61 6.97
CA VAL A 85 14.04 5.34 7.49
C VAL A 85 13.14 4.44 8.34
N TYR A 86 12.92 3.19 7.94
CA TYR A 86 12.19 2.18 8.71
C TYR A 86 12.72 2.06 10.15
N GLY A 87 14.04 1.95 10.32
CA GLY A 87 14.66 1.84 11.65
C GLY A 87 14.36 3.04 12.54
N LEU A 88 14.32 4.25 11.96
CA LEU A 88 13.95 5.47 12.68
C LEU A 88 12.48 5.46 13.08
N ILE A 89 11.57 5.08 12.16
CA ILE A 89 10.13 4.99 12.43
C ILE A 89 9.87 4.03 13.60
N VAL A 90 10.35 2.78 13.48
CA VAL A 90 10.07 1.73 14.47
C VAL A 90 10.67 2.08 15.83
N SER A 91 11.89 2.60 15.87
CA SER A 91 12.51 2.99 17.15
C SER A 91 11.78 4.14 17.84
N GLU A 92 11.32 5.15 17.10
CA GLU A 92 10.59 6.28 17.66
C GLU A 92 9.19 5.89 18.14
N ARG A 93 8.46 5.11 17.32
CA ARG A 93 7.15 4.55 17.66
C ARG A 93 7.20 3.72 18.95
N ASN A 94 8.22 2.86 19.07
CA ASN A 94 8.44 2.07 20.28
C ASN A 94 8.75 2.93 21.51
N ARG A 95 9.62 3.96 21.39
CA ARG A 95 9.91 4.88 22.50
C ARG A 95 8.68 5.64 22.99
N ARG A 96 7.74 5.94 22.09
CA ARG A 96 6.48 6.63 22.40
C ARG A 96 5.36 5.69 22.88
N GLY A 97 5.61 4.39 22.99
CA GLY A 97 4.60 3.41 23.43
C GLY A 97 3.49 3.13 22.41
N HIS A 98 3.72 3.44 21.13
CA HIS A 98 2.78 3.21 20.04
C HIS A 98 3.48 2.35 18.98
N PRO A 99 3.67 1.03 19.19
CA PRO A 99 4.32 0.18 18.21
C PRO A 99 3.58 0.19 16.87
N ILE A 100 4.29 -0.20 15.80
CA ILE A 100 3.77 -0.30 14.43
C ILE A 100 4.14 -1.69 13.88
N SER A 101 3.33 -2.23 12.97
CA SER A 101 3.64 -3.49 12.29
C SER A 101 4.90 -3.35 11.43
N VAL A 102 5.48 -4.49 11.02
CA VAL A 102 6.66 -4.47 10.14
C VAL A 102 6.26 -3.94 8.77
N GLU A 103 5.14 -4.42 8.25
CA GLU A 103 4.60 -4.11 6.94
C GLU A 103 4.23 -2.62 6.84
N ASP A 104 3.47 -2.09 7.80
CA ASP A 104 3.12 -0.66 7.84
C ASP A 104 4.36 0.22 7.95
N ALA A 105 5.34 -0.17 8.76
CA ALA A 105 6.58 0.59 8.89
C ALA A 105 7.40 0.57 7.59
N GLN A 106 7.40 -0.53 6.84
CA GLN A 106 8.05 -0.59 5.53
C GLN A 106 7.32 0.31 4.52
N ILE A 107 5.99 0.24 4.45
CA ILE A 107 5.17 1.08 3.57
C ILE A 107 5.37 2.57 3.90
N ALA A 108 5.33 2.93 5.18
CA ALA A 108 5.57 4.29 5.65
C ALA A 108 6.98 4.79 5.25
N ALA A 109 7.99 3.93 5.40
CA ALA A 109 9.36 4.29 5.03
C ALA A 109 9.50 4.52 3.51
N ILE A 110 8.89 3.66 2.69
CA ILE A 110 8.86 3.83 1.23
C ILE A 110 8.15 5.14 0.84
N ALA A 111 7.00 5.43 1.46
CA ALA A 111 6.28 6.68 1.19
C ALA A 111 7.14 7.90 1.51
N LEU A 112 7.84 7.88 2.65
CA LEU A 112 8.71 8.98 3.08
C LEU A 112 9.91 9.19 2.18
N THR A 113 10.63 8.13 1.80
CA THR A 113 11.82 8.25 0.94
C THR A 113 11.46 8.69 -0.47
N ALA A 114 10.32 8.24 -0.98
CA ALA A 114 9.82 8.66 -2.29
C ALA A 114 9.08 10.01 -2.28
N GLY A 115 8.87 10.62 -1.10
CA GLY A 115 8.14 11.89 -0.98
C GLY A 115 6.67 11.80 -1.38
N LEU A 116 6.04 10.63 -1.21
CA LEU A 116 4.67 10.34 -1.64
C LEU A 116 3.67 10.50 -0.48
N THR A 117 2.43 10.86 -0.83
CA THR A 117 1.31 10.77 0.11
C THR A 117 0.83 9.32 0.22
N LEU A 118 0.72 8.78 1.42
CA LEU A 118 0.20 7.44 1.65
C LEU A 118 -1.34 7.49 1.70
N ALA A 119 -1.98 6.84 0.71
CA ALA A 119 -3.42 6.64 0.70
C ALA A 119 -3.77 5.35 1.45
N THR A 120 -4.45 5.48 2.59
CA THR A 120 -4.81 4.35 3.45
C THR A 120 -6.12 4.59 4.19
N ARG A 121 -6.91 3.54 4.38
CA ARG A 121 -8.05 3.55 5.31
C ARG A 121 -7.62 3.67 6.77
N ASN A 122 -6.43 3.17 7.09
CA ASN A 122 -5.96 3.00 8.47
C ASN A 122 -5.05 4.16 8.90
N THR A 123 -5.44 5.41 8.63
CA THR A 123 -4.59 6.59 8.89
C THR A 123 -4.07 6.67 10.33
N ARG A 124 -4.81 6.11 11.29
CA ARG A 124 -4.44 6.04 12.72
C ARG A 124 -3.13 5.28 12.97
N ASP A 125 -2.84 4.25 12.19
CA ASP A 125 -1.65 3.42 12.39
C ASP A 125 -0.37 4.18 12.02
N PHE A 126 -0.50 5.19 11.17
CA PHE A 126 0.57 6.05 10.67
C PHE A 126 0.63 7.42 11.36
N LEU A 127 -0.27 7.70 12.31
CA LEU A 127 -0.23 8.94 13.08
C LEU A 127 1.11 9.07 13.83
N ASP A 128 1.55 10.31 13.97
CA ASP A 128 2.78 10.72 14.65
C ASP A 128 4.10 10.26 14.00
N ILE A 129 4.05 9.62 12.83
CA ILE A 129 5.21 9.45 11.96
C ILE A 129 5.56 10.81 11.36
N THR A 130 6.75 11.31 11.67
CA THR A 130 7.15 12.66 11.26
C THR A 130 7.36 12.72 9.74
N GLY A 131 6.71 13.69 9.08
CA GLY A 131 6.87 13.95 7.64
C GLY A 131 5.98 13.11 6.73
N ILE A 132 5.20 12.16 7.26
CA ILE A 132 4.29 11.37 6.41
C ILE A 132 3.06 12.20 6.07
N ASN A 133 2.68 12.20 4.80
CA ASN A 133 1.41 12.76 4.35
C ASN A 133 0.40 11.61 4.22
N LEU A 134 -0.78 11.77 4.81
CA LEU A 134 -1.83 10.76 4.83
C LEU A 134 -3.07 11.25 4.12
N LEU A 135 -3.73 10.34 3.41
CA LEU A 135 -5.01 10.56 2.77
C LEU A 135 -5.88 9.33 2.98
N ASN A 136 -7.13 9.53 3.38
CA ASN A 136 -8.11 8.44 3.47
C ASN A 136 -9.11 8.55 2.31
N PRO A 137 -9.03 7.69 1.28
CA PRO A 137 -9.96 7.74 0.15
C PRO A 137 -11.37 7.19 0.50
N PHE A 138 -11.54 6.68 1.73
CA PHE A 138 -12.84 6.19 2.21
C PHE A 138 -13.69 7.26 2.90
N ASP A 139 -13.16 8.48 3.12
CA ASP A 139 -13.81 9.57 3.87
C ASP A 139 -14.40 10.69 3.00
#